data_AF-A0A7K8EZ22-F1
#
_entry.id   AF-A0A7K8EZ22-F1
#
_cell.length_a   1.000
_cell.length_b   1.000
_cell.length_c   1.000
_cell.angle_alpha   90.00
_cell.angle_beta   90.00
_cell.angle_gamma   90.00
#
_symmetry.space_group_name_H-M   'P 1'
#
loop_
_entity.id
_entity.type
_entity.pdbx_description
1 polymer ?
#
loop_
_entity_poly.entity_id
_entity_poly.type
_entity_poly.pdbx_seq_one_letter_code
_entity_poly.pdbx_strand_id
1 'polypeptide(L)'
;EDLGVRHRLWVYSGRRGVHCWVCDDAVRKWSPALRAAAVEYLSLVKVGARGARNPLPTPGPSEGGLMGAWAPPDPAEHGFMGVWAPPDPAEAQHREPLQAEFPKKKDSAQRWELLRGRAERTRASGRGAALGPCYADWEVMLQFCFPRLDVNVSKGLGHLLKSPFSVHPKTGRVSVPLDLQRLDQFDPFAVPTITSLCRELDAAGSDGEQEDGGETEPKRRARDYKRTSLAPYVRLFEQFVEGMESARRGERIRRSDLHGDF
;
A
#
# COMPACT_ATOMS: atom_id res chain seq x y z
N GLU A 1 5.30 11.30 -4.43
CA GLU A 1 5.77 12.63 -4.87
C GLU A 1 6.13 12.60 -6.35
N ASP A 2 6.83 11.56 -6.79
CA ASP A 2 7.31 11.33 -8.17
C ASP A 2 6.25 11.52 -9.27
N LEU A 3 5.05 10.95 -9.08
CA LEU A 3 3.97 11.04 -10.06
C LEU A 3 3.11 12.31 -9.93
N GLY A 4 3.42 13.19 -8.97
CA GLY A 4 2.66 14.43 -8.72
C GLY A 4 1.21 14.24 -8.27
N VAL A 5 0.79 13.00 -7.98
CA VAL A 5 -0.58 12.67 -7.54
C VAL A 5 -0.87 13.22 -6.15
N ARG A 6 -2.07 13.74 -5.92
CA ARG A 6 -2.44 14.40 -4.65
C ARG A 6 -3.58 13.70 -3.94
N HIS A 7 -4.64 13.34 -4.66
CA HIS A 7 -5.88 12.84 -4.07
C HIS A 7 -5.87 11.31 -4.05
N ARG A 8 -5.30 10.74 -2.98
CA ARG A 8 -5.20 9.29 -2.78
C ARG A 8 -6.09 8.83 -1.62
N LEU A 9 -7.01 7.92 -1.90
CA LEU A 9 -7.82 7.26 -0.88
C LEU A 9 -7.40 5.79 -0.79
N TRP A 10 -6.77 5.42 0.32
CA TRP A 10 -6.46 4.03 0.64
C TRP A 10 -7.60 3.40 1.43
N VAL A 11 -7.97 2.18 1.07
CA VAL A 11 -9.16 1.50 1.61
C VAL A 11 -8.79 0.06 1.96
N TYR A 12 -9.12 -0.37 3.18
CA TYR A 12 -9.03 -1.76 3.56
C TYR A 12 -10.00 -2.62 2.74
N SER A 13 -9.54 -3.74 2.19
CA SER A 13 -10.36 -4.62 1.34
C SER A 13 -11.47 -5.38 2.09
N GLY A 14 -11.49 -5.32 3.43
CA GLY A 14 -12.34 -6.13 4.29
C GLY A 14 -11.76 -7.49 4.67
N ARG A 15 -10.56 -7.85 4.18
CA ARG A 15 -9.88 -9.10 4.54
C ARG A 15 -8.36 -8.99 4.73
N ARG A 16 -7.58 -9.01 3.64
CA ARG A 16 -6.11 -9.25 3.70
C ARG A 16 -5.29 -8.37 2.76
N GLY A 17 -5.88 -7.27 2.32
CA GLY A 17 -5.26 -6.37 1.36
C GLY A 17 -5.89 -4.99 1.43
N VAL A 18 -5.34 -4.08 0.64
CA VAL A 18 -5.75 -2.68 0.56
C VAL A 18 -5.89 -2.28 -0.90
N HIS A 19 -6.75 -1.31 -1.17
CA HIS A 19 -6.90 -0.70 -2.49
C HIS A 19 -6.54 0.77 -2.40
N CYS A 20 -5.94 1.33 -3.45
CA CYS A 20 -5.70 2.77 -3.58
C CYS A 20 -6.55 3.33 -4.72
N TRP A 21 -7.31 4.37 -4.42
CA TRP A 21 -8.05 5.16 -5.40
C TRP A 21 -7.30 6.48 -5.60
N VAL A 22 -6.80 6.72 -6.82
CA VAL A 22 -6.19 8.00 -7.21
C VAL A 22 -7.22 8.81 -7.97
N CYS A 23 -7.63 9.94 -7.40
CA CYS A 23 -8.83 10.68 -7.80
C CYS A 23 -8.54 12.03 -8.47
N ASP A 24 -7.27 12.39 -8.64
CA ASP A 24 -6.85 13.59 -9.36
C ASP A 24 -7.48 13.66 -10.76
N ASP A 25 -7.97 14.84 -11.14
CA ASP A 25 -8.68 15.07 -12.42
C ASP A 25 -7.82 14.69 -13.64
N ALA A 26 -6.52 14.95 -13.59
CA ALA A 26 -5.58 14.57 -14.64
C ALA A 26 -5.37 13.05 -14.69
N VAL A 27 -5.23 12.38 -13.54
CA VAL A 27 -5.00 10.93 -13.46
C VAL A 27 -6.22 10.14 -13.95
N ARG A 28 -7.42 10.62 -13.64
CA ARG A 28 -8.67 10.01 -14.13
C ARG A 28 -8.73 9.96 -15.66
N LYS A 29 -8.04 10.87 -16.35
CA LYS A 29 -7.97 10.96 -17.82
C LYS A 29 -6.76 10.24 -18.43
N TRP A 30 -5.90 9.61 -17.62
CA TRP A 30 -4.75 8.88 -18.15
C TRP A 30 -5.17 7.75 -19.10
N SER A 31 -4.44 7.67 -20.22
CA SER A 31 -4.57 6.58 -21.19
C SER A 31 -4.13 5.24 -20.57
N PRO A 32 -4.56 4.10 -21.14
CA PRO A 32 -4.07 2.79 -20.72
C PRO A 32 -2.54 2.68 -20.75
N ALA A 33 -1.88 3.34 -21.71
CA ALA A 33 -0.43 3.38 -21.82
C ALA A 33 0.23 4.11 -20.64
N LEU A 34 -0.28 5.29 -20.26
CA LEU A 34 0.22 6.03 -19.09
C LEU A 34 0.00 5.25 -17.79
N ARG A 35 -1.15 4.59 -17.66
CA ARG A 35 -1.43 3.71 -16.50
C ARG A 35 -0.45 2.54 -16.44
N ALA A 36 -0.19 1.89 -17.57
CA ALA A 36 0.78 0.81 -17.64
C ALA A 36 2.19 1.29 -17.26
N ALA A 37 2.63 2.44 -17.79
CA ALA A 37 3.93 3.02 -17.46
C ALA A 37 4.06 3.37 -15.98
N ALA A 38 3.00 3.95 -15.37
CA ALA A 38 2.99 4.24 -13.95
C ALA A 38 3.08 2.97 -13.08
N VAL A 39 2.38 1.89 -13.47
CA VAL A 39 2.47 0.62 -12.75
C VAL A 39 3.84 -0.02 -12.91
N GLU A 40 4.41 0.03 -14.11
CA GLU A 40 5.75 -0.47 -14.40
C GLU A 40 6.80 0.27 -13.56
N TYR A 41 6.72 1.60 -13.50
CA TYR A 41 7.55 2.43 -12.64
C TYR A 41 7.47 2.01 -11.15
N LEU A 42 6.27 1.72 -10.65
CA LEU A 42 6.06 1.33 -9.25
C LEU A 42 6.36 -0.16 -8.98
N SER A 43 6.66 -0.98 -9.99
CA SER A 43 6.80 -2.43 -9.86
C SER A 43 8.26 -2.87 -9.90
N LEU A 44 8.91 -2.91 -8.74
CA LEU A 44 10.28 -3.46 -8.62
C LEU A 44 10.28 -5.00 -8.53
N VAL A 45 9.16 -5.60 -8.09
CA VAL A 45 9.01 -7.06 -7.95
C VAL A 45 7.92 -7.57 -8.88
N LYS A 46 8.29 -8.43 -9.85
CA LYS A 46 7.33 -9.02 -10.78
C LYS A 46 6.53 -10.16 -10.13
N VAL A 47 5.20 -10.10 -10.25
CA VAL A 47 4.28 -11.14 -9.76
C VAL A 47 4.07 -12.18 -10.86
N GLY A 48 4.53 -13.42 -10.64
CA GLY A 48 4.17 -14.55 -11.49
C GLY A 48 5.34 -15.34 -12.06
N ALA A 49 5.90 -16.22 -11.22
CA ALA A 49 6.27 -17.58 -11.59
C ALA A 49 6.67 -18.32 -10.31
N ARG A 50 5.95 -19.38 -9.95
CA ARG A 50 6.54 -20.39 -9.07
C ARG A 50 7.69 -21.03 -9.86
N GLY A 51 8.92 -20.64 -9.56
CA GLY A 51 10.13 -21.22 -10.15
C GLY A 51 10.90 -20.31 -11.12
N ALA A 52 10.30 -19.30 -11.75
CA ALA A 52 11.09 -18.31 -12.51
C ALA A 52 11.45 -17.15 -11.57
N ARG A 53 12.63 -17.29 -10.95
CA ARG A 53 13.26 -16.28 -10.11
C ARG A 53 13.97 -15.30 -11.05
N ASN A 54 13.21 -14.36 -11.61
CA ASN A 54 13.81 -13.33 -12.44
C ASN A 54 14.71 -12.45 -11.57
N PRO A 55 15.94 -12.14 -12.01
CA PRO A 55 16.78 -11.17 -11.33
C PRO A 55 15.98 -9.87 -11.17
N LEU A 56 16.02 -9.31 -9.96
CA LEU A 56 15.49 -7.97 -9.72
C LEU A 56 16.29 -7.00 -10.61
N PRO A 57 15.65 -5.99 -11.22
CA PRO A 57 16.40 -4.96 -11.92
C PRO A 57 17.41 -4.35 -10.94
N THR A 58 18.68 -4.29 -11.35
CA THR A 58 19.71 -3.61 -10.58
C THR A 58 19.36 -2.12 -10.54
N PRO A 59 19.35 -1.47 -9.36
CA PRO A 59 18.95 -0.08 -9.27
C PRO A 59 19.87 0.80 -10.12
N GLY A 60 19.32 1.39 -11.17
CA GLY A 60 20.04 2.39 -11.96
C GLY A 60 20.16 3.71 -11.19
N PRO A 61 21.10 4.60 -11.55
CA PRO A 61 21.26 5.91 -10.90
C PRO A 61 20.00 6.79 -10.97
N SER A 62 19.05 6.50 -11.88
CA SER A 62 17.75 7.17 -11.98
C SER A 62 16.65 6.59 -11.07
N GLU A 63 16.88 5.46 -10.41
CA GLU A 63 15.90 4.79 -9.52
C GLU A 63 16.08 5.18 -8.04
N GLY A 64 17.00 6.09 -7.75
CA GLY A 64 17.26 6.63 -6.42
C GLY A 64 16.05 7.31 -5.76
N GLY A 65 15.02 7.69 -6.52
CA GLY A 65 13.78 8.27 -5.97
C GLY A 65 12.93 7.25 -5.20
N LEU A 66 12.63 6.10 -5.82
CA LEU A 66 11.81 5.05 -5.21
C LEU A 66 12.52 4.40 -4.02
N MET A 67 13.83 4.14 -4.16
CA MET A 67 14.63 3.57 -3.08
C MET A 67 15.04 4.60 -2.00
N GLY A 68 15.14 5.89 -2.32
CA GLY A 68 15.49 6.91 -1.34
C GLY A 68 14.37 7.16 -0.31
N ALA A 69 13.11 6.97 -0.72
CA ALA A 69 11.94 7.16 0.13
C ALA A 69 11.47 5.89 0.85
N TRP A 70 11.96 4.71 0.47
CA TRP A 70 11.56 3.46 1.09
C TRP A 70 12.39 3.18 2.35
N ALA A 71 11.71 3.06 3.49
CA ALA A 71 12.29 2.60 4.75
C ALA A 71 11.82 1.17 5.01
N PRO A 72 12.57 0.14 4.56
CA PRO A 72 12.22 -1.25 4.82
C PRO A 72 12.08 -1.55 6.30
N PRO A 73 11.10 -2.38 6.71
CA PRO A 73 11.21 -3.07 7.99
C PRO A 73 12.39 -4.05 7.93
N ASP A 74 13.01 -4.33 9.09
CA ASP A 74 14.11 -5.29 9.14
C ASP A 74 13.57 -6.71 8.83
N PRO A 75 14.05 -7.39 7.77
CA PRO A 75 13.61 -8.74 7.43
C PRO A 75 13.84 -9.76 8.55
N ALA A 76 14.78 -9.48 9.47
CA ALA A 76 15.09 -10.34 10.61
C ALA A 76 13.95 -10.41 11.63
N GLU A 77 13.19 -9.33 11.83
CA GLU A 77 12.10 -9.26 12.80
C GLU A 77 10.97 -10.25 12.50
N HIS A 78 10.86 -10.66 11.24
CA HIS A 78 9.79 -11.52 10.74
C HIS A 78 10.27 -12.96 10.45
N GLY A 79 11.53 -13.29 10.79
CA GLY A 79 12.06 -14.64 10.67
C GLY A 79 12.30 -15.13 9.23
N PHE A 80 12.34 -14.22 8.24
CA PHE A 80 12.36 -14.59 6.81
C PHE A 80 13.64 -15.32 6.36
N MET A 81 14.73 -15.22 7.12
CA MET A 81 16.02 -15.82 6.77
C MET A 81 16.13 -17.33 7.00
N GLY A 82 15.09 -17.98 7.51
CA GLY A 82 15.03 -19.44 7.58
C GLY A 82 14.86 -20.14 6.23
N VAL A 83 14.37 -19.43 5.20
CA VAL A 83 13.90 -20.02 3.92
C VAL A 83 14.57 -19.40 2.69
N TRP A 84 15.47 -18.44 2.87
CA TRP A 84 16.09 -17.74 1.74
C TRP A 84 17.08 -18.62 0.97
N ALA A 85 16.89 -18.71 -0.35
CA ALA A 85 17.79 -19.35 -1.30
C ALA A 85 18.11 -18.35 -2.43
N PRO A 86 19.37 -17.90 -2.58
CA PRO A 86 19.76 -16.83 -3.52
C PRO A 86 19.49 -17.15 -5.01
N PRO A 87 19.12 -16.15 -5.85
CA PRO A 87 19.06 -16.28 -7.30
C PRO A 87 20.43 -16.19 -8.02
N ASP A 88 20.79 -17.25 -8.77
CA ASP A 88 21.75 -17.26 -9.90
C ASP A 88 23.26 -16.92 -9.64
N PRO A 89 24.20 -17.19 -10.59
CA PRO A 89 25.58 -17.56 -10.27
C PRO A 89 26.51 -16.41 -9.86
N ALA A 90 26.13 -15.14 -10.07
CA ALA A 90 26.89 -14.02 -9.52
C ALA A 90 26.82 -13.98 -7.98
N GLU A 91 25.74 -14.52 -7.39
CA GLU A 91 25.60 -14.71 -5.95
C GLU A 91 26.21 -16.04 -5.44
N ALA A 92 26.65 -16.93 -6.34
CA ALA A 92 27.26 -18.20 -5.94
C ALA A 92 28.52 -18.00 -5.09
N GLN A 93 29.28 -16.91 -5.32
CA GLN A 93 30.46 -16.53 -4.51
C GLN A 93 30.11 -16.29 -3.02
N HIS A 94 28.88 -15.87 -2.75
CA HIS A 94 28.38 -15.62 -1.41
C HIS A 94 27.59 -16.80 -0.85
N ARG A 95 26.99 -17.62 -1.73
CA ARG A 95 26.10 -18.71 -1.35
C ARG A 95 26.76 -19.80 -0.51
N GLU A 96 27.88 -20.37 -0.96
CA GLU A 96 28.54 -21.46 -0.20
C GLU A 96 29.04 -21.00 1.18
N PRO A 97 29.69 -19.83 1.30
CA PRO A 97 30.12 -19.32 2.61
C PRO A 97 28.94 -18.99 3.53
N LEU A 98 27.85 -18.43 3.00
CA LEU A 98 26.65 -18.15 3.80
C LEU A 98 25.94 -19.44 4.23
N GLN A 99 25.86 -20.45 3.35
CA GLN A 99 25.29 -21.76 3.69
C GLN A 99 26.08 -22.48 4.78
N ALA A 100 27.42 -22.33 4.81
CA ALA A 100 28.25 -22.89 5.87
C ALA A 100 28.13 -22.14 7.21
N GLU A 101 27.93 -20.82 7.17
CA GLU A 101 27.91 -19.96 8.36
C GLU A 101 26.50 -19.80 8.97
N PHE A 102 25.43 -19.83 8.18
CA PHE A 102 24.05 -19.65 8.66
C PHE A 102 23.61 -20.64 9.73
N PRO A 103 23.93 -21.96 9.62
CA PRO A 103 23.62 -22.93 10.67
C PRO A 103 24.32 -22.62 12.00
N LYS A 104 25.45 -21.89 11.97
CA LYS A 104 26.20 -21.49 13.17
C LYS A 104 25.58 -20.26 13.86
N LYS A 105 24.60 -19.61 13.26
CA LYS A 105 23.94 -18.41 13.82
C LYS A 105 22.65 -18.77 14.53
N LYS A 106 22.44 -18.14 15.69
CA LYS A 106 21.34 -18.45 16.62
C LYS A 106 19.97 -18.09 16.06
N ASP A 107 19.88 -16.96 15.37
CA ASP A 107 18.62 -16.38 14.91
C ASP A 107 18.76 -15.70 13.54
N SER A 108 17.63 -15.23 13.01
CA SER A 108 17.57 -14.54 11.72
C SER A 108 18.30 -13.20 11.74
N ALA A 109 18.35 -12.50 12.88
CA ALA A 109 19.05 -11.22 12.99
C ALA A 109 20.57 -11.39 12.79
N GLN A 110 21.17 -12.38 13.42
CA GLN A 110 22.59 -12.69 13.24
C GLN A 110 22.92 -13.15 11.82
N ARG A 111 22.02 -13.89 11.16
CA ARG A 111 22.17 -14.28 9.75
C ARG A 111 22.10 -13.06 8.83
N TRP A 112 21.23 -12.11 9.16
CA TRP A 112 21.01 -10.89 8.39
C TRP A 112 22.22 -9.98 8.43
N GLU A 113 22.75 -9.76 9.61
CA GLU A 113 23.94 -8.95 9.85
C GLU A 113 25.17 -9.53 9.12
N LEU A 114 25.30 -10.87 9.09
CA LEU A 114 26.33 -11.56 8.31
C LEU A 114 26.19 -11.32 6.80
N LEU A 115 24.97 -11.45 6.26
CA LEU A 115 24.69 -11.21 4.84
C LEU A 115 24.97 -9.76 4.46
N ARG A 116 24.40 -8.81 5.20
CA ARG A 116 24.58 -7.36 4.99
C ARG A 116 26.05 -6.97 5.02
N GLY A 117 26.78 -7.36 6.07
CA GLY A 117 28.20 -7.06 6.20
C GLY A 117 29.04 -7.69 5.09
N ARG A 118 28.64 -8.83 4.53
CA ARG A 118 29.34 -9.44 3.38
C ARG A 118 29.04 -8.70 2.08
N ALA A 119 27.79 -8.31 1.83
CA ALA A 119 27.42 -7.49 0.66
C ALA A 119 28.13 -6.12 0.69
N GLU A 120 28.15 -5.43 1.83
CA GLU A 120 28.87 -4.17 2.04
C GLU A 120 30.36 -4.28 1.75
N ARG A 121 31.05 -5.30 2.30
CA ARG A 121 32.48 -5.52 2.05
C ARG A 121 32.79 -5.77 0.58
N THR A 122 31.94 -6.52 -0.14
CA THR A 122 32.11 -6.73 -1.58
C THR A 122 31.96 -5.44 -2.35
N ARG A 123 30.95 -4.63 -2.02
CA ARG A 123 30.75 -3.30 -2.63
C ARG A 123 31.94 -2.37 -2.37
N ALA A 124 32.42 -2.31 -1.14
CA ALA A 124 33.51 -1.40 -0.74
C ALA A 124 34.89 -1.81 -1.28
N SER A 125 35.15 -3.11 -1.45
CA SER A 125 36.48 -3.61 -1.83
C SER A 125 36.79 -3.53 -3.32
N GLY A 126 35.79 -3.27 -4.18
CA GLY A 126 35.98 -3.21 -5.65
C GLY A 126 36.45 -4.53 -6.29
N ARG A 127 36.63 -5.61 -5.50
CA ARG A 127 37.14 -6.93 -5.94
C ARG A 127 36.17 -7.70 -6.85
N GLY A 128 35.05 -7.09 -7.22
CA GLY A 128 34.04 -7.60 -8.15
C GLY A 128 33.95 -6.83 -9.47
N ALA A 129 34.97 -6.06 -9.88
CA ALA A 129 34.91 -5.22 -11.09
C ALA A 129 34.49 -5.96 -12.38
N ALA A 130 34.71 -7.28 -12.47
CA ALA A 130 34.29 -8.11 -13.61
C ALA A 130 32.82 -8.59 -13.55
N LEU A 131 32.19 -8.60 -12.36
CA LEU A 131 30.84 -9.15 -12.10
C LEU A 131 29.84 -8.10 -11.58
N GLY A 132 30.31 -6.90 -11.25
CA GLY A 132 29.50 -5.80 -10.73
C GLY A 132 29.40 -5.77 -9.19
N PRO A 133 28.82 -4.69 -8.63
CA PRO A 133 28.54 -4.56 -7.20
C PRO A 133 27.48 -5.58 -6.71
N CYS A 134 27.64 -6.08 -5.49
CA CYS A 134 26.73 -7.02 -4.84
C CYS A 134 25.58 -6.29 -4.12
N TYR A 135 24.33 -6.56 -4.52
CA TYR A 135 23.12 -5.97 -3.94
C TYR A 135 22.19 -7.00 -3.27
N ALA A 136 22.72 -8.17 -2.91
CA ALA A 136 21.96 -9.28 -2.33
C ALA A 136 21.09 -8.88 -1.13
N ASP A 137 21.61 -7.98 -0.28
CA ASP A 137 20.87 -7.40 0.86
C ASP A 137 19.63 -6.64 0.37
N TRP A 138 19.78 -5.72 -0.59
CA TRP A 138 18.66 -4.97 -1.17
C TRP A 138 17.68 -5.86 -1.90
N GLU A 139 18.16 -6.85 -2.65
CA GLU A 139 17.32 -7.80 -3.38
C GLU A 139 16.43 -8.63 -2.44
N VAL A 140 16.99 -9.10 -1.32
CA VAL A 140 16.22 -9.79 -0.27
C VAL A 140 15.15 -8.85 0.29
N MET A 141 15.52 -7.62 0.63
CA MET A 141 14.59 -6.65 1.21
C MET A 141 13.44 -6.35 0.24
N LEU A 142 13.75 -6.11 -1.04
CA LEU A 142 12.74 -5.87 -2.06
C LEU A 142 11.82 -7.07 -2.22
N GLN A 143 12.37 -8.27 -2.35
CA GLN A 143 11.59 -9.48 -2.61
C GLN A 143 10.57 -9.79 -1.49
N PHE A 144 10.93 -9.52 -0.24
CA PHE A 144 10.11 -9.84 0.93
C PHE A 144 9.22 -8.68 1.39
N CYS A 145 9.68 -7.44 1.26
CA CYS A 145 9.03 -6.29 1.87
C CYS A 145 8.43 -5.31 0.85
N PHE A 146 8.85 -5.35 -0.42
CA PHE A 146 8.33 -4.43 -1.42
C PHE A 146 6.89 -4.78 -1.85
N PRO A 147 6.01 -3.79 -2.03
CA PRO A 147 4.63 -4.04 -2.42
C PRO A 147 4.53 -4.75 -3.76
N ARG A 148 3.68 -5.77 -3.81
CA ARG A 148 3.35 -6.50 -5.04
C ARG A 148 2.05 -5.93 -5.60
N LEU A 149 2.14 -5.25 -6.73
CA LEU A 149 0.98 -4.64 -7.39
C LEU A 149 0.30 -5.66 -8.32
N ASP A 150 -1.03 -5.78 -8.22
CA ASP A 150 -1.81 -6.49 -9.22
C ASP A 150 -1.99 -5.59 -10.44
N VAL A 151 -1.06 -5.74 -11.38
CA VAL A 151 -0.91 -4.86 -12.54
C VAL A 151 -2.18 -4.84 -13.41
N ASN A 152 -2.92 -5.94 -13.47
CA ASN A 152 -4.10 -6.06 -14.32
C ASN A 152 -5.26 -5.19 -13.84
N VAL A 153 -5.32 -4.89 -12.54
CA VAL A 153 -6.36 -4.02 -11.97
C VAL A 153 -6.15 -2.54 -12.31
N SER A 154 -4.94 -2.16 -12.72
CA SER A 154 -4.53 -0.77 -12.90
C SER A 154 -4.47 -0.32 -14.37
N LYS A 155 -4.24 -1.24 -15.31
CA LYS A 155 -4.07 -0.89 -16.74
C LYS A 155 -5.38 -0.51 -17.43
N GLY A 156 -6.45 -1.25 -17.17
CA GLY A 156 -7.71 -1.13 -17.89
C GLY A 156 -8.66 -0.10 -17.27
N LEU A 157 -9.28 0.75 -18.10
CA LEU A 157 -10.31 1.71 -17.65
C LEU A 157 -11.62 1.03 -17.22
N GLY A 158 -11.91 -0.16 -17.75
CA GLY A 158 -13.13 -0.93 -17.44
C GLY A 158 -13.00 -1.88 -16.24
N HIS A 159 -11.89 -1.84 -15.50
CA HIS A 159 -11.70 -2.74 -14.37
C HIS A 159 -12.61 -2.35 -13.20
N LEU A 160 -13.43 -3.29 -12.73
CA LEU A 160 -14.31 -3.06 -11.59
C LEU A 160 -13.57 -3.33 -10.29
N LEU A 161 -13.55 -2.33 -9.41
CA LEU A 161 -12.98 -2.43 -8.09
C LEU A 161 -14.07 -2.33 -7.02
N LYS A 162 -13.89 -3.05 -5.90
CA LYS A 162 -14.81 -3.00 -4.77
C LYS A 162 -14.95 -1.58 -4.24
N SER A 163 -16.19 -1.10 -4.10
CA SER A 163 -16.50 0.19 -3.52
C SER A 163 -16.00 0.33 -2.07
N PRO A 164 -15.50 1.51 -1.66
CA PRO A 164 -15.40 1.87 -0.25
C PRO A 164 -16.72 1.61 0.49
N PHE A 165 -16.62 1.30 1.77
CA PHE A 165 -17.71 0.93 2.68
C PHE A 165 -18.51 -0.33 2.31
N SER A 166 -18.11 -1.09 1.30
CA SER A 166 -18.70 -2.41 1.02
C SER A 166 -18.38 -3.40 2.13
N VAL A 167 -19.35 -4.28 2.45
CA VAL A 167 -19.16 -5.39 3.39
C VAL A 167 -18.48 -6.56 2.70
N HIS A 168 -17.42 -7.11 3.31
CA HIS A 168 -16.79 -8.31 2.80
C HIS A 168 -17.59 -9.56 3.20
N PRO A 169 -18.06 -10.39 2.25
CA PRO A 169 -19.10 -11.40 2.52
C PRO A 169 -18.69 -12.48 3.52
N LYS A 170 -17.40 -12.86 3.57
CA LYS A 170 -16.92 -13.92 4.48
C LYS A 170 -16.51 -13.42 5.86
N THR A 171 -16.14 -12.15 6.00
CA THR A 171 -15.59 -11.60 7.25
C THR A 171 -16.58 -10.67 7.94
N GLY A 172 -17.62 -10.23 7.24
CA GLY A 172 -18.56 -9.22 7.71
C GLY A 172 -17.95 -7.82 7.85
N ARG A 173 -16.63 -7.66 7.69
CA ARG A 173 -15.92 -6.39 7.88
C ARG A 173 -16.24 -5.39 6.79
N VAL A 174 -16.37 -4.12 7.18
CA VAL A 174 -16.56 -3.00 6.27
C VAL A 174 -15.24 -2.60 5.61
N SER A 175 -15.28 -2.27 4.32
CA SER A 175 -14.12 -1.81 3.57
C SER A 175 -13.85 -0.33 3.85
N VAL A 176 -13.16 -0.03 4.95
CA VAL A 176 -13.01 1.33 5.48
C VAL A 176 -11.79 2.08 4.90
N PRO A 177 -11.87 3.42 4.74
CA PRO A 177 -10.70 4.27 4.48
C PRO A 177 -9.62 4.12 5.55
N LEU A 178 -8.36 4.28 5.12
CA LEU A 178 -7.19 4.25 5.99
C LEU A 178 -6.69 5.67 6.28
N ASP A 179 -6.42 5.95 7.55
CA ASP A 179 -5.75 7.16 7.99
C ASP A 179 -4.24 7.04 7.75
N LEU A 180 -3.72 7.78 6.77
CA LEU A 180 -2.30 7.71 6.41
C LEU A 180 -1.39 8.36 7.45
N GLN A 181 -1.91 9.21 8.34
CA GLN A 181 -1.12 9.84 9.41
C GLN A 181 -0.92 8.90 10.60
N ARG A 182 -1.77 7.89 10.73
CA ARG A 182 -1.74 6.91 11.84
C ARG A 182 -1.83 5.48 11.32
N LEU A 183 -1.16 5.20 10.20
CA LEU A 183 -1.24 3.91 9.52
C LEU A 183 -0.73 2.76 10.38
N ASP A 184 0.32 2.98 11.18
CA ASP A 184 0.91 1.96 12.08
C ASP A 184 -0.04 1.52 13.20
N GLN A 185 -1.09 2.30 13.47
CA GLN A 185 -2.12 1.99 14.47
C GLN A 185 -3.31 1.22 13.87
N PHE A 186 -3.34 1.02 12.55
CA PHE A 186 -4.44 0.35 11.89
C PHE A 186 -4.42 -1.16 12.17
N ASP A 187 -5.43 -1.65 12.88
CA ASP A 187 -5.63 -3.08 13.11
C ASP A 187 -6.76 -3.64 12.21
N PRO A 188 -6.44 -4.50 11.21
CA PRO A 188 -7.44 -5.11 10.34
C PRO A 188 -8.40 -6.07 11.07
N PHE A 189 -8.08 -6.51 12.28
CA PHE A 189 -8.93 -7.38 13.09
C PHE A 189 -9.97 -6.60 13.90
N ALA A 190 -9.68 -5.35 14.26
CA ALA A 190 -10.58 -4.45 14.98
C ALA A 190 -11.55 -3.67 14.08
N VAL A 191 -11.42 -3.77 12.74
CA VAL A 191 -12.34 -3.11 11.80
C VAL A 191 -13.79 -3.59 12.04
N PRO A 192 -14.78 -2.67 12.11
CA PRO A 192 -16.16 -3.02 12.43
C PRO A 192 -16.77 -3.97 11.40
N THR A 193 -17.61 -4.86 11.91
CA THR A 193 -18.40 -5.78 11.10
C THR A 193 -19.82 -5.26 10.94
N ILE A 194 -20.51 -5.66 9.87
CA ILE A 194 -21.93 -5.31 9.69
C ILE A 194 -22.77 -5.73 10.90
N THR A 195 -22.49 -6.90 11.48
CA THR A 195 -23.21 -7.40 12.66
C THR A 195 -22.94 -6.56 13.90
N SER A 196 -21.70 -6.11 14.12
CA SER A 196 -21.40 -5.22 15.26
C SER A 196 -22.05 -3.86 15.09
N LEU A 197 -22.03 -3.31 13.87
CA LEU A 197 -22.68 -2.03 13.57
C LEU A 197 -24.21 -2.08 13.76
N CYS A 198 -24.87 -3.15 13.31
CA CYS A 198 -26.31 -3.33 13.56
C CYS A 198 -26.60 -3.33 15.06
N ARG A 199 -25.82 -4.05 15.88
CA ARG A 199 -26.00 -4.07 17.34
C ARG A 199 -25.80 -2.69 17.99
N GLU A 200 -24.81 -1.95 17.53
CA GLU A 200 -24.56 -0.58 18.01
C GLU A 200 -25.74 0.35 17.68
N LEU A 201 -26.34 0.21 16.49
CA LEU A 201 -27.53 0.96 16.08
C LEU A 201 -28.78 0.57 16.90
N ASP A 202 -29.01 -0.72 17.11
CA ASP A 202 -30.16 -1.20 17.88
C ASP A 202 -30.07 -0.72 19.35
N ALA A 203 -28.88 -0.80 19.94
CA ALA A 203 -28.62 -0.26 21.27
C ALA A 203 -28.81 1.26 21.31
N ALA A 204 -28.31 1.97 20.30
CA ALA A 204 -28.48 3.41 20.16
C ALA A 204 -29.96 3.84 20.02
N GLY A 205 -30.76 3.10 19.27
CA GLY A 205 -32.18 3.38 19.05
C GLY A 205 -33.06 3.19 20.29
N SER A 206 -32.65 2.30 21.20
CA SER A 206 -33.39 1.96 22.42
C SER A 206 -33.38 3.09 23.48
N ASP A 207 -32.40 3.99 23.43
CA ASP A 207 -32.21 5.07 24.41
C ASP A 207 -32.94 6.38 24.04
N GLY A 208 -33.76 6.40 22.99
CA GLY A 208 -34.23 7.64 22.34
C GLY A 208 -35.67 7.64 21.83
N GLU A 209 -36.60 6.92 22.46
CA GLU A 209 -38.04 7.10 22.21
C GLU A 209 -38.55 8.42 22.82
N GLN A 210 -38.21 9.54 22.18
CA GLN A 210 -39.12 10.66 22.03
C GLN A 210 -39.35 10.86 20.54
N GLU A 211 -40.52 10.45 20.08
CA GLU A 211 -41.01 10.66 18.72
C GLU A 211 -41.06 12.16 18.41
N ASP A 212 -40.08 12.68 17.66
CA ASP A 212 -40.27 13.92 16.91
C ASP A 212 -40.70 13.55 15.48
N GLY A 213 -42.01 13.54 15.28
CA GLY A 213 -42.72 13.09 14.08
C GLY A 213 -42.59 14.02 12.89
N GLY A 214 -41.37 14.22 12.38
CA GLY A 214 -41.14 15.09 11.21
C GLY A 214 -39.99 14.72 10.26
N GLU A 215 -39.05 13.84 10.64
CA GLU A 215 -37.90 13.53 9.79
C GLU A 215 -38.18 12.35 8.82
N THR A 216 -37.95 12.57 7.52
CA THR A 216 -37.95 11.49 6.52
C THR A 216 -36.93 10.41 6.89
N GLU A 217 -37.33 9.14 6.93
CA GLU A 217 -36.49 7.93 7.15
C GLU A 217 -35.02 8.03 6.70
N PRO A 218 -34.68 8.49 5.46
CA PRO A 218 -33.28 8.63 5.03
C PRO A 218 -32.45 9.62 5.84
N LYS A 219 -33.03 10.71 6.37
CA LYS A 219 -32.33 11.69 7.21
C LYS A 219 -32.03 11.15 8.61
N ARG A 220 -32.96 10.36 9.16
CA ARG A 220 -32.83 9.71 10.47
C ARG A 220 -31.69 8.68 10.45
N ARG A 221 -31.68 7.79 9.44
CA ARG A 221 -30.61 6.78 9.23
C ARG A 221 -29.23 7.38 8.94
N ALA A 222 -29.19 8.53 8.25
CA ALA A 222 -27.94 9.24 7.95
C ALA A 222 -27.29 9.90 9.19
N ARG A 223 -28.01 10.11 10.29
CA ARG A 223 -27.43 10.59 11.56
C ARG A 223 -27.02 9.43 12.47
N ASP A 224 -27.60 8.26 12.28
CA ASP A 224 -27.45 7.12 13.20
C ASP A 224 -26.08 6.45 13.12
N TYR A 225 -25.45 6.39 11.94
CA TYR A 225 -24.10 5.84 11.82
C TYR A 225 -23.08 6.62 12.68
N LYS A 226 -23.34 7.89 13.01
CA LYS A 226 -22.46 8.71 13.85
C LYS A 226 -22.35 8.19 15.28
N ARG A 227 -23.29 7.34 15.71
CA ARG A 227 -23.31 6.67 17.01
C ARG A 227 -22.63 5.30 16.99
N THR A 228 -22.06 4.92 15.84
CA THR A 228 -21.40 3.63 15.64
C THR A 228 -19.89 3.79 15.51
N SER A 229 -19.18 2.68 15.65
CA SER A 229 -17.76 2.51 15.36
C SER A 229 -17.40 2.78 13.89
N LEU A 230 -18.37 2.93 12.98
CA LEU A 230 -18.13 3.36 11.61
C LEU A 230 -17.84 4.86 11.47
N ALA A 231 -18.31 5.68 12.42
CA ALA A 231 -18.26 7.15 12.33
C ALA A 231 -16.86 7.72 12.06
N PRO A 232 -15.77 7.26 12.73
CA PRO A 232 -14.43 7.79 12.47
C PRO A 232 -13.97 7.58 11.02
N TYR A 233 -14.33 6.45 10.42
CA TYR A 233 -13.98 6.12 9.05
C TYR A 233 -14.75 6.95 8.02
N VAL A 234 -16.00 7.30 8.33
CA VAL A 234 -16.79 8.21 7.50
C VAL A 234 -16.19 9.62 7.54
N ARG A 235 -15.77 10.11 8.71
CA ARG A 235 -15.10 11.41 8.84
C ARG A 235 -13.81 11.49 8.00
N LEU A 236 -13.01 10.42 7.98
CA LEU A 236 -11.83 10.35 7.11
C LEU A 236 -12.20 10.46 5.63
N PHE A 237 -13.30 9.84 5.21
CA PHE A 237 -13.79 9.94 3.84
C PHE A 237 -14.33 11.34 3.51
N GLU A 238 -15.07 11.96 4.43
CA GLU A 238 -15.58 13.34 4.27
C GLU A 238 -14.41 14.31 4.08
N GLN A 239 -13.37 14.25 4.92
CA GLN A 239 -12.16 15.07 4.78
C GLN A 239 -11.47 14.86 3.42
N PHE A 240 -11.41 13.61 2.94
CA PHE A 240 -10.86 13.32 1.62
C PHE A 240 -11.69 13.97 0.50
N VAL A 241 -13.02 13.89 0.57
CA VAL A 241 -13.94 14.48 -0.41
C VAL A 241 -13.85 16.01 -0.39
N GLU A 242 -13.88 16.63 0.79
CA GLU A 242 -13.71 18.08 0.97
C GLU A 242 -12.37 18.58 0.38
N GLY A 243 -11.30 17.81 0.57
CA GLY A 243 -10.00 18.08 -0.03
C GLY A 243 -10.04 18.05 -1.57
N MET A 244 -10.75 17.09 -2.16
CA MET A 244 -10.95 17.05 -3.62
C MET A 244 -11.79 18.23 -4.13
N GLU A 245 -12.88 18.57 -3.44
CA GLU A 245 -13.75 19.68 -3.83
C GLU A 245 -13.01 21.02 -3.79
N SER A 246 -12.23 21.23 -2.74
CA SER A 246 -11.40 22.44 -2.57
C SER A 246 -10.38 22.57 -3.70
N ALA A 247 -9.71 21.48 -4.08
CA ALA A 247 -8.76 21.47 -5.19
C ALA A 247 -9.43 21.83 -6.53
N ARG A 248 -10.60 21.23 -6.83
CA ARG A 248 -11.36 21.53 -8.06
C ARG A 248 -11.83 22.97 -8.11
N ARG A 249 -12.30 23.51 -6.98
CA ARG A 249 -12.72 24.92 -6.89
C ARG A 249 -11.54 25.85 -7.19
N GLY A 250 -10.37 25.58 -6.59
CA GLY A 250 -9.15 26.34 -6.85
C GLY A 250 -8.70 26.29 -8.31
N GLU A 251 -8.77 25.13 -8.96
CA GLU A 251 -8.47 25.00 -10.39
C GLU A 251 -9.46 25.76 -11.27
N ARG A 252 -10.76 25.74 -10.95
CA ARG A 252 -11.78 26.45 -11.73
C ARG A 252 -11.61 27.97 -11.67
N ILE A 253 -11.31 28.50 -10.48
CA ILE A 253 -11.03 29.93 -10.29
C ILE A 253 -9.81 30.34 -11.13
N ARG A 254 -8.69 29.63 -10.98
CA ARG A 254 -7.49 29.88 -11.80
C ARG A 254 -7.76 29.86 -13.30
N ARG A 255 -8.65 28.97 -13.75
CA ARG A 255 -9.02 28.86 -15.16
C ARG A 255 -9.87 30.05 -15.64
N SER A 256 -10.82 30.49 -14.84
CA SER A 256 -11.63 31.70 -15.11
C SER A 256 -10.77 32.95 -15.13
N ASP A 257 -9.85 33.11 -14.16
CA ASP A 257 -8.89 34.22 -14.12
C ASP A 257 -8.02 34.28 -15.40
N LEU A 258 -7.60 33.11 -15.91
CA LEU A 258 -6.81 33.02 -17.15
C LEU A 258 -7.60 33.33 -18.43
N HIS A 259 -8.92 33.10 -18.44
CA HIS A 259 -9.77 33.36 -19.61
C HIS A 259 -10.44 34.74 -19.56
N GLY A 260 -10.30 35.48 -18.46
CA GLY A 260 -10.92 36.80 -18.29
C GLY A 260 -12.45 36.75 -18.16
N ASP A 261 -13.01 35.56 -17.92
CA ASP A 261 -14.44 35.35 -17.66
C ASP A 261 -14.71 35.71 -16.19
N PHE A 262 -14.99 36.99 -15.93
CA PHE A 262 -15.48 37.48 -14.64
C PHE A 262 -17.00 37.61 -14.63
#